data_AF-A0A538A8G4-F1
#
_entry.id   AF-A0A538A8G4-F1
#
_cell.length_a   1.000
_cell.length_b   1.000
_cell.length_c   1.000
_cell.angle_alpha   90.00
_cell.angle_beta   90.00
_cell.angle_gamma   90.00
#
_symmetry.space_group_name_H-M   'P 1'
#
loop_
_entity.id
_entity.type
_entity.pdbx_description
1 polymer ?
#
loop_
_entity_poly.entity_id
_entity_poly.type
_entity_poly.pdbx_seq_one_letter_code
_entity_poly.pdbx_strand_id
1 'polypeptide(L)'
;MPFEIPADPGDPGQPNTGIGRVDGARAGAHHLLVRDGAQVLAHGALVCPECALPIAASAPFSAGLELVCGYCQHAGRGRDFLARDVFDTVSNEVYLVARVAA
;
A
#
# COMPACT_ATOMS: atom_id res chain seq x y z
N MET A 1 -24.64 26.53 20.15
CA MET A 1 -25.36 25.47 19.41
C MET A 1 -24.30 24.58 18.77
N PRO A 2 -24.18 23.30 19.11
CA PRO A 2 -23.27 22.41 18.40
C PRO A 2 -23.90 22.05 17.06
N PHE A 3 -23.14 22.19 15.97
CA PHE A 3 -23.51 21.63 14.67
C PHE A 3 -22.92 20.23 14.61
N GLU A 4 -23.76 19.24 14.36
CA GLU A 4 -23.32 17.87 14.12
C GLU A 4 -22.89 17.75 12.66
N ILE A 5 -21.62 17.44 12.44
CA ILE A 5 -21.12 17.07 11.11
C ILE A 5 -21.55 15.61 10.91
N PRO A 6 -22.37 15.30 9.88
CA PRO A 6 -22.72 13.92 9.58
C PRO A 6 -21.45 13.13 9.29
N ALA A 7 -21.31 11.95 9.91
CA ALA A 7 -20.16 11.09 9.65
C ALA A 7 -20.13 10.73 8.15
N ASP A 8 -19.02 11.04 7.49
CA ASP A 8 -18.75 10.57 6.13
C ASP A 8 -18.66 9.04 6.19
N PRO A 9 -19.38 8.30 5.32
CA PRO A 9 -19.29 6.84 5.24
C PRO A 9 -17.86 6.29 5.08
N GLY A 10 -16.91 7.12 4.63
CA GLY A 10 -15.50 6.78 4.51
C GLY A 10 -14.60 7.28 5.65
N ASP A 11 -15.11 7.99 6.66
CA ASP A 11 -14.33 8.51 7.78
C ASP A 11 -14.29 7.49 8.94
N PRO A 12 -13.12 6.91 9.28
CA PRO A 12 -12.99 5.96 10.39
C PRO A 12 -13.14 6.62 11.77
N GLY A 13 -13.33 7.95 11.85
CA GLY A 13 -13.69 8.63 13.09
C GLY A 13 -12.57 8.73 14.14
N GLN A 14 -11.30 8.56 13.74
CA GLN A 14 -10.16 8.72 14.64
C GLN A 14 -9.33 9.95 14.27
N PRO A 15 -9.02 10.84 15.24
CA PRO A 15 -8.15 11.98 14.99
C PRO A 15 -6.72 11.49 14.79
N ASN A 16 -6.28 11.41 13.53
CA ASN A 16 -4.91 11.01 13.21
C ASN A 16 -3.97 12.21 13.40
N THR A 17 -3.74 12.58 14.66
CA THR A 17 -2.85 13.70 15.04
C THR A 17 -1.39 13.27 15.00
N GLY A 18 -0.86 13.09 13.78
CA GLY A 18 0.57 13.05 13.53
C GLY A 18 1.04 14.42 13.04
N ILE A 19 1.97 15.07 13.75
CA ILE A 19 2.57 16.33 13.31
C ILE A 19 3.51 16.02 12.15
N GLY A 20 3.01 16.14 10.93
CA GLY A 20 3.74 15.96 9.69
C GLY A 20 2.93 16.53 8.52
N ARG A 21 3.61 17.01 7.48
CA ARG A 21 2.96 17.58 6.29
C ARG A 21 2.14 16.47 5.62
N VAL A 22 0.83 16.52 5.76
CA VAL A 22 -0.11 15.63 5.07
C VAL A 22 -0.04 15.93 3.57
N ASP A 23 0.75 15.15 2.84
CA ASP A 23 0.67 15.13 1.39
C ASP A 23 -0.70 14.55 1.01
N GLY A 24 -1.58 15.39 0.45
CA GLY A 24 -2.96 15.01 0.10
C GLY A 24 -3.10 13.80 -0.82
N ALA A 25 -2.00 13.37 -1.46
CA ALA A 25 -1.92 12.12 -2.21
C ALA A 25 -2.09 10.87 -1.33
N ARG A 26 -1.53 10.85 -0.11
CA ARG A 26 -1.68 9.73 0.85
C ARG A 26 -3.11 9.64 1.39
N ALA A 27 -3.73 10.78 1.69
CA ALA A 27 -5.13 10.84 2.10
C ALA A 27 -6.06 10.40 0.96
N GLY A 28 -5.79 10.82 -0.29
CA GLY A 28 -6.56 10.41 -1.46
C GLY A 28 -6.47 8.91 -1.75
N ALA A 29 -5.29 8.31 -1.65
CA ALA A 29 -5.11 6.86 -1.84
C ALA A 29 -5.85 6.07 -0.75
N HIS A 30 -5.78 6.50 0.51
CA HIS A 30 -6.49 5.86 1.62
C HIS A 30 -8.02 5.96 1.49
N HIS A 31 -8.54 7.12 1.07
CA HIS A 31 -9.98 7.32 0.82
C HIS A 31 -10.52 6.47 -0.34
N LEU A 32 -9.73 6.28 -1.42
CA LEU A 32 -10.15 5.46 -2.56
C LEU A 32 -10.24 3.97 -2.18
N LEU A 33 -9.34 3.49 -1.33
CA LEU A 33 -9.29 2.08 -0.94
C LEU A 33 -10.54 1.68 -0.13
N VAL A 34 -10.91 2.48 0.87
CA VAL A 34 -12.06 2.17 1.75
C VAL A 34 -13.39 2.25 0.99
N ARG A 35 -13.56 3.22 0.07
CA ARG A 35 -14.82 3.42 -0.66
C ARG A 35 -15.11 2.34 -1.71
N ASP A 36 -14.07 1.71 -2.26
CA ASP A 36 -14.19 0.73 -3.36
C ASP A 36 -14.28 -0.74 -2.87
N GLY A 37 -14.54 -0.96 -1.58
CA GLY A 37 -14.51 -2.31 -0.99
C GLY A 37 -13.11 -2.91 -0.99
N ALA A 38 -12.07 -2.09 -0.94
CA ALA A 38 -10.68 -2.54 -0.94
C ALA A 38 -10.04 -2.35 0.44
N GLN A 39 -9.33 -3.37 0.91
CA GLN A 39 -8.65 -3.35 2.20
C GLN A 39 -7.14 -3.43 1.98
N VAL A 40 -6.38 -2.51 2.59
CA VAL A 40 -4.92 -2.63 2.66
C VAL A 40 -4.58 -3.78 3.61
N LEU A 41 -3.89 -4.78 3.09
CA LEU A 41 -3.40 -5.93 3.86
C LEU A 41 -1.99 -5.72 4.38
N ALA A 42 -1.15 -4.99 3.64
CA ALA A 42 0.23 -4.70 4.00
C ALA A 42 0.78 -3.49 3.22
N HIS A 43 1.88 -2.95 3.71
CA HIS A 43 2.61 -1.79 3.16
C HIS A 43 4.12 -2.01 3.33
N GLY A 44 4.92 -1.47 2.42
CA GLY A 44 6.38 -1.59 2.47
C GLY A 44 7.03 -1.36 1.11
N ALA A 45 8.00 -2.19 0.75
CA ALA A 45 8.74 -2.13 -0.51
C ALA A 45 8.82 -3.50 -1.19
N LEU A 46 9.04 -3.51 -2.51
CA LEU A 46 9.39 -4.75 -3.21
C LEU A 46 10.89 -4.98 -3.11
N VAL A 47 11.25 -6.12 -2.53
CA VAL A 47 12.63 -6.55 -2.28
C VAL A 47 12.73 -8.02 -2.61
N CYS A 48 13.77 -8.42 -3.35
CA CYS A 48 14.03 -9.83 -3.60
C CYS A 48 14.39 -10.56 -2.29
N PRO A 49 13.70 -11.65 -1.94
CA PRO A 49 13.94 -12.36 -0.68
C PRO A 49 15.30 -13.07 -0.63
N GLU A 50 15.91 -13.38 -1.78
CA GLU A 50 17.19 -14.08 -1.86
C GLU A 50 18.40 -13.13 -1.78
N CYS A 51 18.39 -12.04 -2.54
CA CYS A 51 19.53 -11.14 -2.67
C CYS A 51 19.33 -9.76 -2.05
N ALA A 52 18.19 -9.51 -1.41
CA ALA A 52 17.81 -8.23 -0.82
C ALA A 52 17.80 -7.03 -1.78
N LEU A 53 17.80 -7.28 -3.10
CA LEU A 53 17.78 -6.19 -4.08
C LEU A 53 16.39 -5.54 -4.15
N PRO A 54 16.30 -4.21 -4.04
CA PRO A 54 15.05 -3.47 -4.27
C PRO A 54 14.56 -3.61 -5.71
N ILE A 55 13.25 -3.71 -5.91
CA ILE A 55 12.61 -3.83 -7.23
C ILE A 55 11.61 -2.69 -7.40
N ALA A 56 11.76 -1.91 -8.46
CA ALA A 56 10.79 -0.87 -8.79
C ALA A 56 9.59 -1.47 -9.56
N ALA A 57 8.37 -1.13 -9.14
CA ALA A 57 7.15 -1.41 -9.88
C ALA A 57 6.65 -0.15 -10.57
N SER A 58 6.43 -0.20 -11.89
CA SER A 58 5.93 0.93 -12.68
C SER A 58 4.41 0.95 -12.81
N ALA A 59 3.73 -0.15 -12.50
CA ALA A 59 2.28 -0.29 -12.56
C ALA A 59 1.76 -1.29 -11.51
N PRO A 60 0.48 -1.18 -11.08
CA PRO A 60 -0.14 -2.20 -10.24
C PRO A 60 -0.18 -3.56 -10.94
N PHE A 61 0.03 -4.63 -10.18
CA PHE A 61 -0.03 -6.01 -10.68
C PHE A 61 -0.70 -6.93 -9.65
N SER A 62 -1.11 -8.12 -10.09
CA SER A 62 -1.69 -9.12 -9.20
C SER A 62 -0.65 -9.61 -8.19
N ALA A 63 -1.00 -9.64 -6.90
CA ALA A 63 -0.15 -10.18 -5.84
C ALA A 63 0.26 -11.65 -6.08
N GLY A 64 -0.50 -12.37 -6.90
CA GLY A 64 -0.21 -13.75 -7.30
C GLY A 64 0.61 -13.89 -8.60
N LEU A 65 0.88 -12.80 -9.32
CA LEU A 65 1.72 -12.78 -10.51
C LEU A 65 3.14 -13.25 -10.15
N GLU A 66 3.74 -14.05 -11.02
CA GLU A 66 5.14 -14.44 -10.87
C GLU A 66 6.05 -13.25 -11.23
N LEU A 67 6.96 -12.91 -10.32
CA LEU A 67 8.03 -11.95 -10.53
C LEU A 67 9.36 -12.69 -10.60
N VAL A 68 10.24 -12.18 -11.44
CA VAL A 68 11.63 -12.66 -11.57
C VAL A 68 12.58 -11.52 -11.21
N CYS A 69 13.47 -11.75 -10.25
CA CYS A 69 14.52 -10.79 -9.91
C CYS A 69 15.50 -10.66 -11.09
N GLY A 70 15.64 -9.47 -11.65
CA GLY A 70 16.58 -9.22 -12.77
C GLY A 70 18.07 -9.33 -12.40
N TYR A 71 18.41 -9.59 -11.14
CA TYR A 71 19.80 -9.76 -10.67
C TYR A 71 20.14 -11.21 -10.34
N CYS A 72 19.47 -11.80 -9.34
CA CYS A 72 19.76 -13.18 -8.91
C CYS A 72 18.90 -14.24 -9.61
N GLN A 73 17.97 -13.83 -10.49
CA GLN A 73 17.05 -14.70 -11.24
C GLN A 73 16.07 -15.50 -10.36
N HIS A 74 15.96 -15.19 -9.07
CA HIS A 74 14.94 -15.78 -8.20
C HIS A 74 13.53 -15.45 -8.72
N ALA A 75 12.70 -16.48 -8.85
CA ALA A 75 11.31 -16.38 -9.27
C ALA A 75 10.38 -16.74 -8.11
N GLY A 76 9.32 -15.96 -7.92
CA GLY A 76 8.35 -16.16 -6.84
C GLY A 76 7.09 -15.33 -7.06
N ARG A 77 6.10 -15.43 -6.17
CA ARG A 77 4.87 -14.63 -6.32
C ARG A 77 5.15 -13.20 -5.86
N GLY A 78 4.52 -12.23 -6.50
CA GLY A 78 4.75 -10.81 -6.18
C GLY A 78 4.57 -10.44 -4.71
N ARG A 79 3.63 -11.07 -4.01
CA ARG A 79 3.46 -10.90 -2.55
C ARG A 79 4.65 -11.38 -1.71
N ASP A 80 5.42 -12.34 -2.20
CA ASP A 80 6.58 -12.91 -1.50
C ASP A 80 7.79 -11.96 -1.56
N PHE A 81 7.78 -11.03 -2.51
CA PHE A 81 8.76 -9.95 -2.63
C PHE A 81 8.42 -8.73 -1.75
N LEU A 82 7.30 -8.75 -1.00
CA LEU A 82 6.94 -7.62 -0.15
C LEU A 82 7.73 -7.66 1.17
N ALA A 83 8.70 -6.75 1.31
CA ALA A 83 9.31 -6.42 2.59
C ALA A 83 8.39 -5.44 3.34
N ARG A 84 7.78 -5.90 4.43
CA ARG A 84 6.83 -5.11 5.22
C ARG A 84 7.56 -4.05 6.04
N ASP A 85 6.93 -2.88 6.18
CA ASP A 85 7.39 -1.78 7.04
C ASP A 85 8.81 -1.28 6.73
N VAL A 86 9.33 -1.61 5.55
CA VAL A 86 10.65 -1.20 5.05
C VAL A 86 10.43 -0.49 3.73
N PHE A 87 10.75 0.81 3.67
CA PHE A 87 10.81 1.57 2.43
C PHE A 87 11.74 2.78 2.63
N ASP A 88 12.74 2.93 1.75
CA ASP A 88 13.74 4.00 1.88
C ASP A 88 13.29 5.31 1.21
N THR A 89 12.39 5.23 0.22
CA THR A 89 11.89 6.39 -0.53
C THR A 89 10.44 6.18 -0.94
N VAL A 90 9.71 7.27 -1.18
CA VAL A 90 8.34 7.24 -1.72
C VAL A 90 8.28 6.50 -3.06
N SER A 91 9.36 6.54 -3.85
CA SER A 91 9.44 5.87 -5.15
C SER A 91 9.50 4.34 -5.08
N ASN A 92 9.80 3.76 -3.92
CA ASN A 92 9.80 2.31 -3.69
C ASN A 92 8.65 1.88 -2.76
N GLU A 93 7.74 2.79 -2.43
CA GLU A 93 6.60 2.51 -1.56
C GLU A 93 5.54 1.71 -2.32
N VAL A 94 5.11 0.58 -1.75
CA VAL A 94 4.06 -0.28 -2.30
C VAL A 94 3.04 -0.67 -1.25
N TYR A 95 1.83 -0.95 -1.71
CA TYR A 95 0.70 -1.39 -0.90
C TYR A 95 0.16 -2.71 -1.45
N LEU A 96 -0.06 -3.68 -0.57
CA LEU A 96 -0.81 -4.88 -0.89
C LEU A 96 -2.27 -4.66 -0.51
N VAL A 97 -3.15 -4.78 -1.50
CA VAL A 97 -4.58 -4.49 -1.35
C VAL A 97 -5.39 -5.71 -1.74
N ALA A 98 -6.38 -6.07 -0.91
CA ALA A 98 -7.42 -7.03 -1.25
C ALA A 98 -8.68 -6.28 -1.70
N ARG A 99 -9.38 -6.82 -2.70
CA ARG A 99 -10.75 -6.43 -3.00
C ARG A 99 -11.69 -7.38 -2.26
N VAL A 100 -12.53 -6.84 -1.39
CA VAL A 100 -13.58 -7.55 -0.69
C VAL A 100 -14.81 -7.50 -1.58
N ALA A 101 -15.19 -8.64 -2.15
CA ALA A 101 -16.49 -8.74 -2.83
C ALA A 101 -17.58 -8.59 -1.75
N ALA A 102 -18.52 -7.67 -1.99
CA ALA A 102 -19.74 -7.54 -1.20
C ALA A 102 -20.67 -8.74 -1.44
#